data_AF-A0A0C2WCT4-F1
#
_entry.id   AF-A0A0C2WCT4-F1
#
_cell.length_a   1.000
_cell.length_b   1.000
_cell.length_c   1.000
_cell.angle_alpha   90.00
_cell.angle_beta   90.00
_cell.angle_gamma   90.00
#
_symmetry.space_group_name_H-M   'P 1'
#
loop_
_entity.id
_entity.type
_entity.pdbx_description
1 polymer ?
#
loop_
_entity_poly.entity_id
_entity_poly.type
_entity_poly.pdbx_seq_one_letter_code
_entity_poly.pdbx_strand_id
1 'polypeptide(L)'
;EEITQLRLELEALRREKAQKELSCGKDSQAPPIPRPRGSNFSLQEAMMLEDDDEQYKGLRRAVRDAVRFSGADCQRTWRKQDFVKLSAIKAVVLQRQPYFKKYEDEWPIGEFIRSHMKNMRAYQRRLEKEKAEDGKENENENQDENGDENGDENGDENRDENQVEGNVERQQ
;
A
#
# COMPACT_ATOMS: atom_id res chain seq x y z
N GLU A 1 -30.68 -3.37 35.75
CA GLU A 1 -30.95 -2.15 34.97
C GLU A 1 -29.71 -1.69 34.17
N GLU A 2 -28.50 -1.90 34.68
CA GLU A 2 -27.25 -1.54 33.97
C GLU A 2 -26.99 -2.36 32.68
N ILE A 3 -27.27 -3.66 32.68
CA ILE A 3 -27.11 -4.52 31.50
C ILE A 3 -28.03 -4.09 30.34
N THR A 4 -29.23 -3.60 30.66
CA THR A 4 -30.19 -3.12 29.66
C THR A 4 -29.75 -1.78 29.07
N GLN A 5 -29.13 -0.91 29.87
CA GLN A 5 -28.58 0.36 29.42
C GLN A 5 -27.38 0.15 28.48
N LEU A 6 -26.45 -0.74 28.84
CA LEU A 6 -25.29 -1.07 28.02
C LEU A 6 -25.67 -1.70 26.66
N ARG A 7 -26.72 -2.53 26.62
CA ARG A 7 -27.23 -3.11 25.36
C ARG A 7 -27.79 -2.04 24.43
N LEU A 8 -28.52 -1.08 24.99
CA LEU A 8 -29.11 0.03 24.25
C LEU A 8 -28.02 0.95 23.66
N GLU A 9 -26.98 1.21 24.44
CA GLU A 9 -25.82 2.02 24.04
C GLU A 9 -25.02 1.33 22.91
N LEU A 10 -24.78 0.01 23.02
CA LEU A 10 -24.13 -0.76 21.95
C LEU A 10 -24.94 -0.76 20.65
N GLU A 11 -26.27 -0.81 20.71
CA GLU A 11 -27.12 -0.71 19.52
C GLU A 11 -27.10 0.70 18.91
N ALA A 12 -27.07 1.75 19.74
CA ALA A 12 -26.95 3.13 19.29
C ALA A 12 -25.62 3.37 18.56
N LEU A 13 -24.51 2.92 19.15
CA LEU A 13 -23.17 2.99 18.54
C LEU A 13 -23.09 2.22 17.22
N ARG A 14 -23.74 1.04 17.14
CA ARG A 14 -23.83 0.27 15.89
C ARG A 14 -24.65 0.99 14.82
N ARG A 15 -25.75 1.65 15.21
CA ARG A 15 -26.57 2.46 14.28
C ARG A 15 -25.84 3.71 13.82
N GLU A 16 -25.15 4.41 14.70
CA GLU A 16 -24.35 5.58 14.35
C GLU A 16 -23.23 5.20 13.39
N LYS A 17 -22.51 4.10 13.68
CA LYS A 17 -21.52 3.55 12.76
C LYS A 17 -22.14 3.18 11.41
N ALA A 18 -23.28 2.48 11.39
CA ALA A 18 -23.98 2.15 10.16
C ALA A 18 -24.45 3.41 9.38
N GLN A 19 -24.93 4.45 10.07
CA GLN A 19 -25.35 5.71 9.49
C GLN A 19 -24.16 6.50 8.92
N LYS A 20 -23.01 6.46 9.59
CA LYS A 20 -21.76 7.08 9.12
C LYS A 20 -21.17 6.34 7.91
N GLU A 21 -21.29 5.01 7.87
CA GLU A 21 -20.98 4.20 6.69
C GLU A 21 -21.96 4.48 5.52
N LEU A 22 -23.23 4.79 5.81
CA LEU A 22 -24.25 5.17 4.83
C LEU A 22 -24.15 6.63 4.35
N SER A 23 -23.52 7.53 5.12
CA SER A 23 -23.32 8.94 4.74
C SER A 23 -22.07 9.15 3.87
N CYS A 24 -21.22 8.14 3.72
CA CYS A 24 -20.12 8.12 2.76
C CYS A 24 -20.55 7.33 1.51
N GLY A 25 -21.47 7.90 0.71
CA GLY A 25 -21.94 7.19 -0.50
C GLY A 25 -23.16 7.77 -1.20
N LYS A 26 -23.40 9.08 -1.08
CA LYS A 26 -24.49 9.76 -1.81
C LYS A 26 -23.99 10.94 -2.61
N ASP A 27 -22.98 10.70 -3.45
CA ASP A 27 -22.72 11.54 -4.61
C ASP A 27 -23.09 10.75 -5.87
N SER A 28 -24.34 10.96 -6.26
CA SER A 28 -24.94 10.86 -7.60
C SER A 28 -24.06 10.39 -8.77
N GLN A 29 -24.37 9.20 -9.30
CA GLN A 29 -24.42 8.84 -10.73
C GLN A 29 -23.28 9.26 -11.69
N ALA A 30 -22.03 9.32 -11.26
CA ALA A 30 -20.92 9.17 -12.20
C ALA A 30 -20.67 7.67 -12.44
N PRO A 31 -20.49 7.19 -13.69
CA PRO A 31 -19.99 5.84 -13.90
C PRO A 31 -18.63 5.71 -13.20
N PRO A 32 -18.34 4.56 -12.56
CA PRO A 32 -17.06 4.35 -11.89
C PRO A 32 -15.92 4.54 -12.88
N ILE A 33 -14.84 5.18 -12.45
CA ILE A 33 -13.71 5.48 -13.31
C ILE A 33 -13.07 4.15 -13.76
N PRO A 34 -13.09 3.83 -15.07
CA PRO A 34 -12.60 2.55 -15.56
C PRO A 34 -11.08 2.49 -15.50
N ARG A 35 -10.53 1.28 -15.42
CA ARG A 35 -9.09 1.07 -15.51
C ARG A 35 -8.61 1.46 -16.91
N PRO A 36 -7.55 2.29 -17.06
CA PRO A 36 -6.97 2.57 -18.36
C PRO A 36 -6.52 1.30 -19.09
N ARG A 37 -6.57 1.35 -20.43
CA ARG A 37 -6.09 0.25 -21.26
C ARG A 37 -4.57 0.22 -21.27
N GLY A 38 -4.00 -0.98 -21.19
CA GLY A 38 -2.56 -1.18 -21.17
C GLY A 38 -1.98 -1.33 -19.76
N SER A 39 -0.64 -1.38 -19.71
CA SER A 39 0.15 -1.58 -18.48
C SER A 39 1.11 -0.43 -18.17
N ASN A 40 1.35 0.48 -19.12
CA ASN A 40 2.32 1.56 -19.01
C ASN A 40 1.59 2.90 -18.91
N PHE A 41 0.94 3.14 -17.78
CA PHE A 41 0.30 4.42 -17.48
C PHE A 41 0.76 4.91 -16.11
N SER A 42 0.81 6.22 -15.91
CA SER A 42 1.01 6.78 -14.59
C SER A 42 -0.22 6.52 -13.73
N LEU A 43 -0.04 5.88 -12.57
CA LEU A 43 -1.14 5.53 -11.68
C LEU A 43 -1.86 6.78 -11.14
N GLN A 44 -1.13 7.86 -10.92
CA GLN A 44 -1.67 9.11 -10.42
C GLN A 44 -2.54 9.82 -11.47
N GLU A 45 -2.07 9.90 -12.71
CA GLU A 45 -2.82 10.43 -13.86
C GLU A 45 -4.10 9.62 -14.09
N ALA A 46 -3.98 8.29 -14.13
CA ALA A 46 -5.11 7.39 -14.28
C ALA A 46 -6.15 7.48 -13.15
N MET A 47 -5.72 7.94 -11.98
CA MET A 47 -6.58 8.16 -10.82
C MET A 47 -7.21 9.55 -10.79
N MET A 48 -6.86 10.43 -11.74
CA MET A 48 -7.25 11.85 -11.81
C MET A 48 -6.78 12.62 -10.56
N LEU A 49 -5.54 12.39 -10.11
CA LEU A 49 -4.95 12.97 -8.90
C LEU A 49 -3.64 13.72 -9.17
N GLU A 50 -3.39 14.18 -10.40
CA GLU A 50 -2.16 14.91 -10.77
C GLU A 50 -1.97 16.17 -9.94
N ASP A 51 -3.06 16.89 -9.66
CA ASP A 51 -3.04 18.12 -8.86
C ASP A 51 -3.16 17.89 -7.35
N ASP A 52 -3.36 16.64 -6.91
CA ASP A 52 -3.61 16.28 -5.51
C ASP A 52 -2.67 15.16 -5.04
N ASP A 53 -1.40 15.54 -4.94
CA ASP A 53 -0.30 14.70 -4.44
C ASP A 53 -0.56 14.17 -3.03
N GLU A 54 -1.14 14.98 -2.16
CA GLU A 54 -1.39 14.59 -0.77
C GLU A 54 -2.40 13.45 -0.70
N GLN A 55 -3.50 13.56 -1.45
CA GLN A 55 -4.48 12.49 -1.54
C GLN A 55 -3.88 11.23 -2.16
N TYR A 56 -3.10 11.35 -3.24
CA TYR A 56 -2.44 10.21 -3.86
C TYR A 56 -1.48 9.50 -2.89
N LYS A 57 -0.62 10.27 -2.19
CA LYS A 57 0.31 9.76 -1.17
C LYS A 57 -0.43 9.11 -0.01
N GLY A 58 -1.53 9.70 0.45
CA GLY A 58 -2.39 9.15 1.51
C GLY A 58 -2.99 7.80 1.14
N LEU A 59 -3.54 7.67 -0.07
CA LEU A 59 -4.10 6.42 -0.60
C LEU A 59 -3.03 5.35 -0.74
N ARG A 60 -1.87 5.70 -1.31
CA ARG A 60 -0.72 4.81 -1.44
C ARG A 60 -0.23 4.31 -0.09
N ARG A 61 -0.13 5.21 0.91
CA ARG A 61 0.28 4.89 2.28
C ARG A 61 -0.69 3.91 2.94
N ALA A 62 -1.99 4.14 2.81
CA ALA A 62 -3.01 3.26 3.35
C ALA A 62 -2.92 1.82 2.79
N VAL A 63 -2.68 1.68 1.48
CA VAL A 63 -2.48 0.36 0.85
C VAL A 63 -1.19 -0.29 1.35
N ARG A 64 -0.08 0.44 1.37
CA ARG A 64 1.22 -0.06 1.87
C ARG A 64 1.10 -0.60 3.30
N ASP A 65 0.46 0.17 4.17
CA ASP A 65 0.29 -0.21 5.57
C ASP A 65 -0.58 -1.47 5.68
N ALA A 66 -1.66 -1.57 4.91
CA ALA A 66 -2.49 -2.78 4.86
C ALA A 66 -1.70 -4.01 4.37
N VAL A 67 -0.84 -3.87 3.35
CA VAL A 67 0.05 -4.94 2.90
C VAL A 67 0.99 -5.37 4.02
N ARG A 68 1.62 -4.41 4.71
CA ARG A 68 2.54 -4.69 5.84
C ARG A 68 1.88 -5.49 6.95
N PHE A 69 0.63 -5.16 7.31
CA PHE A 69 -0.11 -5.86 8.37
C PHE A 69 -0.73 -7.20 7.94
N SER A 70 -0.86 -7.46 6.63
CA SER A 70 -1.52 -8.67 6.12
C SER A 70 -0.67 -9.95 6.20
N GLY A 71 0.65 -9.82 6.40
CA GLY A 71 1.57 -10.95 6.28
C GLY A 71 1.60 -11.57 4.87
N ALA A 72 1.23 -10.81 3.84
CA ALA A 72 1.41 -11.22 2.45
C ALA A 72 2.91 -11.32 2.12
N ASP A 73 3.28 -12.36 1.36
CA ASP A 73 4.66 -12.63 1.01
C ASP A 73 5.08 -11.78 -0.20
N CYS A 74 5.71 -10.64 0.05
CA CYS A 74 6.13 -9.72 -1.02
C CYS A 74 7.17 -10.32 -1.99
N GLN A 75 7.83 -11.44 -1.64
CA GLN A 75 8.81 -12.10 -2.51
C GLN A 75 8.18 -12.95 -3.59
N ARG A 76 6.93 -13.37 -3.42
CA ARG A 76 6.21 -14.12 -4.46
C ARG A 76 5.80 -13.22 -5.62
N THR A 77 5.85 -13.77 -6.82
CA THR A 77 5.26 -13.12 -7.99
C THR A 77 3.74 -13.03 -7.85
N TRP A 78 3.11 -12.06 -8.52
CA TRP A 78 1.68 -11.80 -8.41
C TRP A 78 0.80 -13.04 -8.59
N ARG A 79 1.13 -13.89 -9.58
CA ARG A 79 0.39 -15.13 -9.88
C ARG A 79 0.49 -16.20 -8.78
N LYS A 80 1.48 -16.09 -7.88
CA LYS A 80 1.73 -17.03 -6.79
C LYS A 80 1.29 -16.47 -5.42
N GLN A 81 0.64 -15.30 -5.41
CA GLN A 81 0.14 -14.68 -4.18
C GLN A 81 -1.08 -15.43 -3.65
N ASP A 82 -1.24 -15.39 -2.33
CA ASP A 82 -2.42 -15.91 -1.65
C ASP A 82 -3.61 -14.97 -1.87
N PHE A 83 -4.60 -15.44 -2.62
CA PHE A 83 -5.81 -14.68 -2.94
C PHE A 83 -6.57 -14.25 -1.67
N VAL A 84 -6.60 -15.08 -0.62
CA VAL A 84 -7.31 -14.77 0.64
C VAL A 84 -6.67 -13.55 1.30
N LYS A 85 -5.34 -13.48 1.31
CA LYS A 85 -4.61 -12.33 1.85
C LYS A 85 -4.83 -11.07 1.00
N LEU A 86 -4.81 -11.19 -0.33
CA LEU A 86 -5.10 -10.07 -1.22
C LEU A 86 -6.52 -9.51 -1.01
N SER A 87 -7.51 -10.38 -0.87
CA SER A 87 -8.89 -9.99 -0.54
C SER A 87 -8.98 -9.32 0.83
N ALA A 88 -8.28 -9.83 1.84
CA ALA A 88 -8.23 -9.23 3.17
C ALA A 88 -7.60 -7.83 3.14
N ILE A 89 -6.49 -7.64 2.41
CA ILE A 89 -5.88 -6.32 2.19
C ILE A 89 -6.90 -5.38 1.56
N LYS A 90 -7.57 -5.81 0.48
CA LYS A 90 -8.58 -5.00 -0.21
C LYS A 90 -9.71 -4.57 0.74
N ALA A 91 -10.22 -5.49 1.56
CA ALA A 91 -11.27 -5.18 2.54
C ALA A 91 -10.82 -4.15 3.59
N VAL A 92 -9.61 -4.30 4.15
CA VAL A 92 -9.05 -3.36 5.12
C VAL A 92 -8.82 -1.98 4.50
N VAL A 93 -8.32 -1.92 3.27
CA VAL A 93 -8.11 -0.67 2.55
C VAL A 93 -9.45 0.02 2.32
N LEU A 94 -10.48 -0.70 1.85
CA LEU A 94 -11.80 -0.13 1.61
C LEU A 94 -12.47 0.40 2.87
N GLN A 95 -12.22 -0.24 4.01
CA GLN A 95 -12.71 0.23 5.31
C GLN A 95 -12.02 1.53 5.75
N ARG A 96 -10.71 1.65 5.49
CA ARG A 96 -9.92 2.84 5.88
C ARG A 96 -10.09 4.01 4.91
N GLN A 97 -10.21 3.71 3.63
CA GLN A 97 -10.26 4.67 2.54
C GLN A 97 -11.42 4.34 1.60
N PRO A 98 -12.66 4.74 1.96
CA PRO A 98 -13.82 4.56 1.09
C PRO A 98 -13.69 5.27 -0.27
N TYR A 99 -12.75 6.20 -0.40
CA TYR A 99 -12.42 6.90 -1.65
C TYR A 99 -12.18 5.96 -2.84
N PHE A 100 -11.66 4.75 -2.59
CA PHE A 100 -11.42 3.77 -3.65
C PHE A 100 -12.70 3.27 -4.35
N LYS A 101 -13.88 3.43 -3.72
CA LYS A 101 -15.17 3.00 -4.29
C LYS A 101 -15.58 3.79 -5.54
N LYS A 102 -14.91 4.91 -5.84
CA LYS A 102 -15.16 5.69 -7.07
C LYS A 102 -14.58 5.05 -8.33
N TYR A 103 -13.70 4.06 -8.18
CA TYR A 103 -13.04 3.36 -9.28
C TYR A 103 -13.68 2.01 -9.54
N GLU A 104 -13.74 1.60 -10.81
CA GLU A 104 -14.28 0.30 -11.22
C GLU A 104 -13.46 -0.85 -10.61
N ASP A 105 -14.13 -1.83 -9.99
CA ASP A 105 -13.52 -2.96 -9.26
C ASP A 105 -12.43 -2.57 -8.24
N GLU A 106 -12.42 -1.30 -7.84
CA GLU A 106 -11.38 -0.68 -7.03
C GLU A 106 -9.98 -0.98 -7.58
N TRP A 107 -9.83 -0.94 -8.90
CA TRP A 107 -8.62 -1.32 -9.62
C TRP A 107 -7.33 -0.68 -9.08
N PRO A 108 -7.31 0.58 -8.55
CA PRO A 108 -6.06 1.17 -8.06
C PRO A 108 -5.46 0.41 -6.88
N ILE A 109 -6.28 -0.23 -6.05
CA ILE A 109 -5.78 -1.03 -4.91
C ILE A 109 -4.86 -2.13 -5.43
N GLY A 110 -5.28 -2.84 -6.47
CA GLY A 110 -4.49 -3.91 -7.08
C GLY A 110 -3.19 -3.41 -7.72
N GLU A 111 -3.21 -2.23 -8.34
CA GLU A 111 -2.01 -1.60 -8.92
C GLU A 111 -1.02 -1.17 -7.83
N PHE A 112 -1.50 -0.55 -6.75
CA PHE A 112 -0.65 -0.18 -5.61
C PHE A 112 0.02 -1.40 -4.97
N ILE A 113 -0.72 -2.49 -4.76
CA ILE A 113 -0.14 -3.72 -4.20
C ILE A 113 0.92 -4.28 -5.15
N ARG A 114 0.63 -4.36 -6.46
CA ARG A 114 1.60 -4.86 -7.46
C ARG A 114 2.88 -4.03 -7.50
N SER A 115 2.75 -2.71 -7.57
CA SER A 115 3.88 -1.78 -7.57
C SER A 115 4.71 -1.91 -6.29
N HIS A 116 4.05 -1.92 -5.13
CA HIS A 116 4.73 -2.06 -3.84
C HIS A 116 5.52 -3.36 -3.74
N MET A 117 4.91 -4.50 -4.10
CA MET A 117 5.60 -5.80 -4.09
C MET A 117 6.76 -5.87 -5.09
N LYS A 118 6.61 -5.26 -6.28
CA LYS A 118 7.70 -5.17 -7.27
C LYS A 118 8.90 -4.40 -6.69
N ASN A 119 8.64 -3.24 -6.08
CA ASN A 119 9.69 -2.40 -5.50
C ASN A 119 10.36 -3.07 -4.31
N MET A 120 9.60 -3.76 -3.46
CA MET A 120 10.15 -4.57 -2.36
C MET A 120 11.13 -5.64 -2.85
N ARG A 121 10.81 -6.36 -3.93
CA ARG A 121 11.74 -7.34 -4.53
C ARG A 121 12.96 -6.69 -5.16
N ALA A 122 12.79 -5.55 -5.83
CA ALA A 122 13.92 -4.82 -6.40
C ALA A 122 14.88 -4.32 -5.30
N TYR A 123 14.33 -3.78 -4.21
CA TYR A 123 15.08 -3.34 -3.05
C TYR A 123 15.85 -4.49 -2.38
N GLN A 124 15.21 -5.65 -2.17
CA GLN A 124 15.90 -6.80 -1.59
C GLN A 124 17.04 -7.32 -2.47
N ARG A 125 16.85 -7.39 -3.80
CA ARG A 125 17.94 -7.75 -4.72
C ARG A 125 19.11 -6.75 -4.67
N ARG A 126 18.85 -5.46 -4.48
CA ARG A 126 19.89 -4.44 -4.30
C ARG A 126 20.68 -4.68 -3.01
N LEU A 127 19.98 -4.92 -1.89
CA LEU A 127 20.63 -5.23 -0.61
C LEU A 127 21.46 -6.52 -0.64
N GLU A 128 20.98 -7.54 -1.36
CA GLU A 128 21.73 -8.79 -1.54
C GLU A 128 23.01 -8.58 -2.37
N LYS A 129 22.94 -7.73 -3.40
CA LYS A 129 24.10 -7.36 -4.22
C LYS A 129 25.13 -6.58 -3.40
N GLU A 130 24.70 -5.55 -2.66
CA GLU A 130 25.57 -4.73 -1.80
C GLU A 130 26.30 -5.60 -0.76
N LYS A 131 25.59 -6.51 -0.08
CA LYS A 131 26.20 -7.47 0.85
C LYS A 131 27.20 -8.42 0.19
N ALA A 132 26.99 -8.78 -1.06
CA ALA A 132 27.90 -9.65 -1.81
C ALA A 132 29.14 -8.90 -2.32
N GLU A 133 29.07 -7.57 -2.44
CA GLU A 133 30.18 -6.69 -2.81
C GLU A 133 31.03 -6.34 -1.58
N ASP A 134 30.42 -5.99 -0.44
CA ASP A 134 31.11 -5.78 0.84
C ASP A 134 31.86 -7.03 1.33
N GLY A 135 31.35 -8.22 1.00
CA GLY A 135 32.00 -9.50 1.31
C GLY A 135 33.22 -9.84 0.44
N LYS A 136 33.50 -9.05 -0.61
CA LYS A 136 34.62 -9.26 -1.55
C LYS A 136 35.78 -8.29 -1.36
N GLU A 137 35.68 -7.31 -0.45
CA GLU A 137 36.74 -6.32 -0.21
C GLU A 137 37.98 -6.86 0.53
N ASN A 138 38.15 -8.18 0.66
CA ASN A 138 39.36 -8.77 1.25
C ASN A 138 40.21 -9.64 0.33
N GLU A 139 39.85 -9.84 -0.94
CA GLU A 139 40.75 -10.49 -1.89
C GLU A 139 40.67 -9.87 -3.30
N ASN A 140 41.77 -9.20 -3.64
CA ASN A 140 42.23 -8.77 -4.98
C ASN A 140 41.69 -7.46 -5.59
N GLU A 141 42.59 -6.46 -5.55
CA GLU A 141 42.83 -5.54 -6.65
C GLU A 141 43.04 -6.32 -7.96
N ASN A 142 42.13 -6.18 -8.92
CA ASN A 142 42.45 -5.97 -10.34
C ASN A 142 41.20 -5.68 -11.18
N GLN A 143 41.41 -4.77 -12.13
CA GLN A 143 40.46 -4.19 -13.09
C GLN A 143 39.64 -5.23 -13.87
N ASP A 144 38.38 -4.92 -14.16
CA ASP A 144 37.97 -4.73 -15.56
C ASP A 144 36.64 -3.97 -15.67
N GLU A 145 36.69 -2.91 -16.49
CA GLU A 145 35.54 -2.19 -17.02
C GLU A 145 34.73 -3.13 -17.92
N ASN A 146 33.41 -3.25 -17.71
CA ASN A 146 32.40 -3.36 -18.78
C ASN A 146 30.98 -3.64 -18.24
N GLY A 147 30.03 -2.81 -18.70
CA GLY A 147 28.68 -3.24 -19.06
C GLY A 147 27.60 -3.23 -17.97
N ASP A 148 26.74 -2.22 -17.98
CA ASP A 148 25.48 -2.27 -18.76
C ASP A 148 24.56 -1.13 -18.29
N GLU A 149 24.45 -0.10 -19.13
CA GLU A 149 23.47 0.97 -19.01
C GLU A 149 22.06 0.41 -19.19
N ASN A 150 21.31 0.26 -18.10
CA ASN A 150 19.86 0.25 -18.16
C ASN A 150 19.32 1.18 -17.07
N GLY A 151 19.43 2.48 -17.35
CA GLY A 151 18.69 3.54 -16.66
C GLY A 151 17.23 3.49 -17.06
N ASP A 152 16.40 2.89 -16.22
CA ASP A 152 14.98 3.26 -16.12
C ASP A 152 14.80 3.89 -14.74
N GLU A 153 15.24 5.14 -14.66
CA GLU A 153 15.01 6.06 -13.56
C GLU A 153 13.54 6.49 -13.58
N ASN A 154 12.73 5.80 -12.79
CA ASN A 154 11.56 6.42 -12.19
C ASN A 154 11.80 6.46 -10.68
N GLY A 155 12.63 7.43 -10.29
CA GLY A 155 12.89 7.82 -8.91
C GLY A 155 11.70 8.56 -8.34
N ASP A 156 10.92 7.88 -7.51
CA ASP A 156 10.14 8.54 -6.46
C ASP A 156 10.71 8.09 -5.11
N GLU A 157 11.87 8.69 -4.81
CA GLU A 157 12.49 8.64 -3.51
C GLU A 157 11.72 9.57 -2.57
N ASN A 158 10.82 9.00 -1.78
CA ASN A 158 10.38 9.62 -0.54
C ASN A 158 10.45 8.59 0.58
N ARG A 159 11.67 8.47 1.12
CA ARG A 159 12.02 7.73 2.32
C ARG A 159 11.58 8.55 3.54
N ASP A 160 10.32 8.40 3.95
CA ASP A 160 9.82 8.94 5.21
C ASP A 160 10.20 8.00 6.36
N GLU A 161 11.37 8.26 6.96
CA GLU A 161 11.80 7.66 8.21
C GLU A 161 10.99 8.25 9.36
N ASN A 162 10.02 7.51 9.85
CA ASN A 162 9.45 7.79 11.17
C ASN A 162 9.44 6.50 12.00
N GLN A 163 10.59 6.24 12.64
CA GLN A 163 10.70 5.36 13.79
C GLN A 163 10.19 6.13 15.01
N VAL A 164 9.00 5.78 15.50
CA VAL A 164 8.63 6.10 16.88
C VAL A 164 8.84 4.82 17.67
N GLU A 165 9.97 4.77 18.36
CA GLU A 165 10.28 3.79 19.37
C GLU A 165 9.23 3.89 20.50
N GLY A 166 8.58 2.76 20.78
CA GLY A 166 7.68 2.63 21.90
C GLY A 166 8.48 2.64 23.20
N ASN A 167 8.47 3.76 23.90
CA ASN A 167 8.95 3.83 25.27
C ASN A 167 7.87 3.27 26.20
N VAL A 168 8.00 1.99 26.58
CA VAL A 168 7.20 1.37 27.64
C VAL A 168 7.78 1.85 28.96
N GLU A 169 7.19 2.90 29.51
CA GLU A 169 7.50 3.38 30.85
C GLU A 169 6.89 2.43 31.89
N ARG A 170 7.71 1.50 32.37
CA ARG A 170 7.50 0.80 33.63
C ARG A 170 7.98 1.70 34.77
N GLN A 171 7.08 2.18 35.60
CA GLN A 171 7.36 2.58 36.99
C GLN A 171 6.14 2.14 37.83
N GLN A 172 6.31 1.04 38.59
CA GLN A 172 6.54 0.98 40.05
C GLN A 172 5.22 0.85 40.81
#